data_AF-A0A1Y1ZXJ1-F1
#
_entry.id   AF-A0A1Y1ZXJ1-F1
#
_cell.length_a   1.000
_cell.length_b   1.000
_cell.length_c   1.000
_cell.angle_alpha   90.00
_cell.angle_beta   90.00
_cell.angle_gamma   90.00
#
_symmetry.space_group_name_H-M   'P 1'
#
loop_
_entity.id
_entity.type
_entity.pdbx_description
1 polymer ?
#
loop_
_entity_poly.entity_id
_entity_poly.type
_entity_poly.pdbx_seq_one_letter_code
_entity_poly.pdbx_strand_id
1 'polypeptide(L)'
;MILKTKKTNDAMKKTSPARGLTGLRHAKEILNTQWALTFWPSARSHVTDYIAISPDYHGSILLNALCPAIGAVTCAPAVCQQKYDAKFIAKFRAVGGASAWVPTTTLYTATDDVVQLQHGANASAFLQDTRSVGVLNVELQLHCPLLSPALVGTHESLLWGAPLMALIEDALTHDGPASIDRIGNSKWAEVCSKFTADELSFPDVVGTEVAVPVVFAAMFLYPNKVSSEPGAPAYAS
;
A
#
# COMPACT_ATOMS: atom_id res chain seq x y z
N MET A 1 4.61 -4.16 0.64
CA MET A 1 5.07 -3.57 -0.64
C MET A 1 5.88 -4.58 -1.42
N ILE A 2 5.63 -4.71 -2.72
CA ILE A 2 6.41 -5.57 -3.62
C ILE A 2 6.85 -4.75 -4.83
N LEU A 3 8.14 -4.78 -5.13
CA LEU A 3 8.71 -4.21 -6.35
C LEU A 3 9.25 -5.32 -7.22
N LYS A 4 8.70 -5.45 -8.42
CA LYS A 4 9.30 -6.26 -9.47
C LYS A 4 10.33 -5.41 -10.19
N THR A 5 11.53 -5.95 -10.32
CA THR A 5 12.64 -5.30 -11.01
C THR A 5 13.03 -6.06 -12.27
N LYS A 6 13.75 -5.41 -13.19
CA LYS A 6 14.26 -6.08 -14.40
C LYS A 6 15.11 -7.32 -14.08
N LYS A 7 15.93 -7.29 -13.02
CA LYS A 7 16.75 -8.45 -12.60
C LYS A 7 15.90 -9.64 -12.14
N THR A 8 14.78 -9.39 -11.47
CA THR A 8 13.84 -10.46 -11.08
C THR A 8 13.13 -11.07 -12.28
N ASN A 9 12.88 -10.32 -13.36
CA ASN A 9 12.27 -10.87 -14.59
C ASN A 9 13.15 -11.92 -15.26
N ASP A 10 14.47 -11.67 -15.31
CA ASP A 10 15.42 -12.59 -15.93
C ASP A 10 15.62 -13.88 -15.10
N ALA A 11 15.43 -13.79 -13.78
CA ALA A 11 15.49 -14.93 -12.87
C ALA A 11 14.20 -15.78 -12.90
N MET A 12 13.03 -15.14 -12.86
CA MET A 12 11.72 -15.85 -12.87
C MET A 12 11.44 -16.54 -14.21
N LYS A 13 11.96 -16.03 -15.33
CA LYS A 13 11.92 -16.73 -16.64
C LYS A 13 12.73 -18.04 -16.67
N LYS A 14 13.57 -18.31 -15.66
CA LYS A 14 14.46 -19.48 -15.61
C LYS A 14 14.10 -20.51 -14.52
N THR A 15 13.15 -20.23 -13.63
CA THR A 15 12.77 -21.15 -12.53
C THR A 15 11.31 -20.97 -12.09
N SER A 16 10.57 -22.07 -11.92
CA SER A 16 9.25 -22.10 -11.24
C SER A 16 9.31 -21.45 -9.85
N PRO A 17 8.29 -20.67 -9.43
CA PRO A 17 8.40 -19.86 -8.23
C PRO A 17 7.81 -20.60 -7.03
N ALA A 18 8.64 -21.01 -6.10
CA ALA A 18 8.24 -21.19 -4.71
C ALA A 18 9.49 -21.36 -3.85
N ARG A 19 10.02 -20.24 -3.35
CA ARG A 19 10.59 -20.10 -2.00
C ARG A 19 11.44 -18.84 -1.92
N GLY A 20 10.95 -17.90 -1.13
CA GLY A 20 11.75 -16.86 -0.50
C GLY A 20 11.88 -15.59 -1.33
N LEU A 21 11.05 -14.59 -1.01
CA LEU A 21 11.40 -13.16 -0.99
C LEU A 21 10.15 -12.33 -0.65
N THR A 22 9.76 -12.26 0.62
CA THR A 22 8.79 -11.24 1.04
C THR A 22 9.03 -10.80 2.49
N GLY A 23 9.89 -9.79 2.66
CA GLY A 23 9.91 -8.99 3.88
C GLY A 23 8.76 -8.00 3.83
N LEU A 24 7.68 -8.28 4.56
CA LEU A 24 6.48 -7.47 4.60
C LEU A 24 6.70 -6.26 5.52
N ARG A 25 6.64 -5.04 4.97
CA ARG A 25 6.62 -3.78 5.73
C ARG A 25 5.54 -2.86 5.11
N HIS A 26 4.70 -2.27 5.97
CA HIS A 26 3.36 -1.75 5.65
C HIS A 26 3.19 -0.24 5.93
N ALA A 27 2.32 0.42 5.17
CA ALA A 27 2.05 1.87 5.08
C ALA A 27 3.25 2.79 4.78
N LYS A 28 4.13 3.07 5.75
CA LYS A 28 5.18 4.10 5.62
C LYS A 28 6.12 3.86 4.44
N GLU A 29 6.46 2.60 4.15
CA GLU A 29 7.33 2.24 3.03
C GLU A 29 6.69 2.44 1.65
N ILE A 30 5.36 2.49 1.62
CA ILE A 30 4.57 2.59 0.39
C ILE A 30 4.57 4.05 -0.07
N LEU A 31 4.29 4.98 0.84
CA LEU A 31 4.47 6.42 0.58
C LEU A 31 5.93 6.76 0.26
N ASN A 32 6.90 6.15 0.95
CA ASN A 32 8.33 6.32 0.65
C ASN A 32 8.69 5.92 -0.79
N THR A 33 8.07 4.87 -1.32
CA THR A 33 8.38 4.36 -2.66
C THR A 33 7.84 5.27 -3.73
N GLN A 34 6.58 5.68 -3.60
CA GLN A 34 6.01 6.62 -4.54
C GLN A 34 6.69 7.99 -4.45
N TRP A 35 7.13 8.41 -3.24
CA TRP A 35 8.00 9.58 -3.06
C TRP A 35 9.34 9.39 -3.79
N ALA A 36 10.00 8.23 -3.63
CA ALA A 36 11.26 7.93 -4.32
C ALA A 36 11.09 7.95 -5.84
N LEU A 37 10.04 7.33 -6.38
CA LEU A 37 9.72 7.36 -7.81
C LEU A 37 9.40 8.79 -8.30
N THR A 38 8.86 9.64 -7.43
CA THR A 38 8.58 11.05 -7.76
C THR A 38 9.86 11.87 -7.88
N PHE A 39 10.78 11.77 -6.93
CA PHE A 39 11.96 12.62 -6.85
C PHE A 39 13.26 12.03 -7.42
N TRP A 40 13.33 10.72 -7.65
CA TRP A 40 14.48 10.04 -8.26
C TRP A 40 14.08 9.34 -9.56
N PRO A 41 14.06 10.07 -10.70
CA PRO A 41 13.69 9.49 -12.00
C PRO A 41 14.50 8.27 -12.41
N SER A 42 15.76 8.17 -11.98
CA SER A 42 16.63 7.01 -12.25
C SER A 42 16.09 5.70 -11.68
N ALA A 43 15.30 5.73 -10.59
CA ALA A 43 14.69 4.53 -10.02
C ALA A 43 13.63 3.91 -10.95
N ARG A 44 12.94 4.74 -11.75
CA ARG A 44 11.79 4.32 -12.59
C ARG A 44 12.21 3.28 -13.64
N SER A 45 13.42 3.39 -14.19
CA SER A 45 13.91 2.43 -15.20
C SER A 45 14.26 1.05 -14.64
N HIS A 46 14.27 0.89 -13.31
CA HIS A 46 14.62 -0.35 -12.62
C HIS A 46 13.41 -1.06 -12.00
N VAL A 47 12.27 -0.39 -11.88
CA VAL A 47 11.01 -0.94 -11.38
C VAL A 47 10.11 -1.24 -12.57
N THR A 48 9.72 -2.49 -12.74
CA THR A 48 8.75 -2.89 -13.77
C THR A 48 7.34 -2.88 -13.22
N ASP A 49 7.15 -3.26 -11.95
CA ASP A 49 5.84 -3.35 -11.33
C ASP A 49 5.93 -2.97 -9.86
N TYR A 50 4.92 -2.25 -9.37
CA TYR A 50 4.80 -1.81 -8.00
C TYR A 50 3.45 -2.24 -7.42
N ILE A 51 3.48 -3.13 -6.42
CA ILE A 51 2.28 -3.56 -5.69
C ILE A 51 2.29 -2.90 -4.31
N ALA A 52 1.31 -2.05 -4.10
CA ALA A 52 1.07 -1.28 -2.89
C ALA A 52 -0.16 -1.85 -2.15
N ILE A 53 -0.02 -2.08 -0.85
CA ILE A 53 -1.05 -2.73 -0.02
C ILE A 53 -1.40 -1.77 1.10
N SER A 54 -2.66 -1.36 1.18
CA SER A 54 -3.11 -0.28 2.06
C SER A 54 -2.27 1.02 1.95
N PRO A 55 -1.98 1.55 0.74
CA PRO A 55 -1.28 2.83 0.60
C PRO A 55 -2.08 3.99 1.20
N ASP A 56 -1.36 5.01 1.67
CA ASP A 56 -1.89 6.27 2.16
C ASP A 56 -1.37 7.48 1.35
N TYR A 57 -1.48 7.43 0.01
CA TYR A 57 -0.98 8.50 -0.89
C TYR A 57 -1.70 9.85 -0.74
N HIS A 58 -2.82 9.88 -0.02
CA HIS A 58 -3.51 11.09 0.41
C HIS A 58 -3.51 11.27 1.93
N GLY A 59 -2.67 10.53 2.66
CA GLY A 59 -2.67 10.49 4.10
C GLY A 59 -3.94 9.87 4.69
N SER A 60 -4.19 10.11 5.98
CA SER A 60 -5.34 9.58 6.69
C SER A 60 -6.00 10.63 7.58
N ILE A 61 -7.33 10.73 7.51
CA ILE A 61 -8.13 11.59 8.39
C ILE A 61 -8.12 11.09 9.84
N LEU A 62 -7.92 9.78 10.06
CA LEU A 62 -7.85 9.22 11.42
C LEU A 62 -6.59 9.70 12.16
N LEU A 63 -5.49 9.92 11.42
CA LEU A 63 -4.26 10.46 11.99
C LEU A 63 -4.39 11.93 12.40
N ASN A 64 -5.33 12.68 11.83
CA ASN A 64 -5.64 14.04 12.27
C ASN A 64 -6.23 14.03 13.69
N ALA A 65 -7.05 13.03 14.01
CA ALA A 65 -7.64 12.85 15.34
C ALA A 65 -6.64 12.26 16.35
N LEU A 66 -5.80 11.31 15.92
CA LEU A 66 -4.78 10.70 16.79
C LEU A 66 -3.63 11.67 17.12
N CYS A 67 -3.37 12.61 16.22
CA CYS A 67 -2.32 13.60 16.34
C CYS A 67 -2.87 15.00 16.03
N PRO A 68 -3.70 15.61 16.89
CA PRO A 68 -4.24 16.94 16.62
C PRO A 68 -3.10 17.98 16.61
N ALA A 69 -3.20 18.98 15.73
CA ALA A 69 -2.24 20.10 15.66
C ALA A 69 -2.35 21.08 16.86
N ILE A 70 -2.95 20.64 17.98
CA ILE A 70 -3.25 21.46 19.14
C ILE A 70 -2.12 21.30 20.17
N GLY A 71 -1.22 22.28 20.20
CA GLY A 71 -0.33 22.64 21.32
C GLY A 71 0.53 21.52 21.94
N ALA A 72 -0.08 20.68 22.77
CA ALA A 72 0.58 19.74 23.69
C ALA A 72 0.69 18.29 23.18
N VAL A 73 -0.03 17.93 22.10
CA VAL A 73 0.09 16.57 21.54
C VAL A 73 1.28 16.51 20.60
N THR A 74 2.26 15.67 20.95
CA THR A 74 3.44 15.43 20.12
C THR A 74 3.37 14.02 19.56
N CYS A 75 3.80 13.87 18.30
CA CYS A 75 3.71 12.62 17.56
C CYS A 75 5.02 12.31 16.87
N ALA A 76 5.21 11.08 16.41
CA ALA A 76 6.34 10.80 15.54
C ALA A 76 6.23 11.65 14.25
N PRO A 77 7.34 12.21 13.72
CA PRO A 77 7.31 13.06 12.53
C PRO A 77 6.57 12.47 11.34
N ALA A 78 6.71 11.15 11.13
CA ALA A 78 6.03 10.44 10.05
C ALA A 78 4.50 10.39 10.23
N VAL A 79 4.00 10.37 11.47
CA VAL A 79 2.56 10.46 11.74
C VAL A 79 2.04 11.83 11.33
N CYS A 80 2.78 12.90 11.65
CA CYS A 80 2.43 14.25 11.21
C CYS A 80 2.43 14.37 9.68
N GLN A 81 3.37 13.74 9.00
CA GLN A 81 3.47 13.77 7.53
C GLN A 81 2.42 12.93 6.81
N GLN A 82 1.83 11.91 7.47
CA GLN A 82 0.79 11.03 6.90
C GLN A 82 -0.64 11.52 7.22
N LYS A 83 -0.80 12.68 7.87
CA LYS A 83 -2.11 13.31 8.03
C LYS A 83 -2.71 13.69 6.69
N TYR A 84 -4.03 13.62 6.58
CA TYR A 84 -4.74 13.94 5.34
C TYR A 84 -4.49 15.39 4.87
N ASP A 85 -4.35 16.31 5.82
CA ASP A 85 -4.11 17.75 5.60
C ASP A 85 -2.63 18.16 5.75
N ALA A 86 -1.70 17.20 5.81
CA ALA A 86 -0.26 17.49 5.90
C ALA A 86 0.23 18.27 4.66
N LYS A 87 1.08 19.29 4.87
CA LYS A 87 1.76 19.98 3.77
C LYS A 87 2.66 19.02 3.00
N PHE A 88 3.21 18.00 3.67
CA PHE A 88 3.94 16.91 3.04
C PHE A 88 3.09 16.21 1.97
N ILE A 89 1.88 15.74 2.32
CA ILE A 89 0.96 15.07 1.39
C ILE A 89 0.53 16.02 0.27
N ALA A 90 0.14 17.25 0.61
CA ALA A 90 -0.27 18.24 -0.37
C ALA A 90 0.83 18.50 -1.41
N LYS A 91 2.07 18.70 -0.96
CA LYS A 91 3.23 18.91 -1.84
C LYS A 91 3.53 17.67 -2.67
N PHE A 92 3.60 16.50 -2.04
CA PHE A 92 3.83 15.21 -2.70
C PHE A 92 2.85 14.98 -3.85
N ARG A 93 1.56 15.20 -3.60
CA ARG A 93 0.51 15.04 -4.60
C ARG A 93 0.62 16.08 -5.71
N ALA A 94 0.90 17.34 -5.36
CA ALA A 94 1.04 18.45 -6.32
C ALA A 94 2.20 18.27 -7.30
N VAL A 95 3.30 17.62 -6.88
CA VAL A 95 4.44 17.32 -7.77
C VAL A 95 4.27 16.03 -8.57
N GLY A 96 3.04 15.50 -8.63
CA GLY A 96 2.70 14.33 -9.43
C GLY A 96 2.80 12.99 -8.70
N GLY A 97 2.95 12.99 -7.38
CA GLY A 97 2.91 11.78 -6.54
C GLY A 97 1.53 11.12 -6.46
N ALA A 98 0.46 11.86 -6.78
CA ALA A 98 -0.92 11.35 -6.86
C ALA A 98 -1.20 10.49 -8.11
N SER A 99 -0.22 10.35 -9.01
CA SER A 99 -0.33 9.51 -10.20
C SER A 99 0.89 8.60 -10.31
N ALA A 100 0.68 7.38 -10.80
CA ALA A 100 1.73 6.38 -10.94
C ALA A 100 2.89 6.85 -11.82
N TRP A 101 4.10 6.41 -11.45
CA TRP A 101 5.33 6.64 -12.21
C TRP A 101 5.84 5.40 -12.94
N VAL A 102 5.33 4.23 -12.55
CA VAL A 102 5.61 2.89 -13.09
C VAL A 102 4.31 2.08 -13.01
N PRO A 103 4.18 0.97 -13.74
CA PRO A 103 3.02 0.08 -13.60
C PRO A 103 2.72 -0.23 -12.12
N THR A 104 1.51 0.10 -11.66
CA THR A 104 1.16 0.05 -10.22
C THR A 104 -0.16 -0.66 -9.96
N THR A 105 -0.16 -1.59 -9.01
CA THR A 105 -1.37 -2.20 -8.44
C THR A 105 -1.51 -1.74 -6.99
N THR A 106 -2.64 -1.13 -6.65
CA THR A 106 -2.97 -0.81 -5.25
C THR A 106 -4.06 -1.75 -4.77
N LEU A 107 -3.87 -2.42 -3.64
CA LEU A 107 -4.90 -3.20 -2.97
C LEU A 107 -5.27 -2.53 -1.65
N TYR A 108 -6.55 -2.28 -1.43
CA TYR A 108 -7.04 -1.62 -0.22
C TYR A 108 -8.46 -2.07 0.14
N THR A 109 -8.87 -1.75 1.37
CA THR A 109 -10.20 -2.04 1.90
C THR A 109 -10.85 -0.76 2.43
N ALA A 110 -12.12 -0.55 2.13
CA ALA A 110 -12.90 0.59 2.63
C ALA A 110 -13.07 0.57 4.16
N THR A 111 -12.88 -0.58 4.79
CA THR A 111 -12.96 -0.76 6.25
C THR A 111 -11.62 -0.59 6.97
N ASP A 112 -10.58 -0.11 6.28
CA ASP A 112 -9.25 0.13 6.86
C ASP A 112 -9.36 1.04 8.09
N ASP A 113 -8.83 0.58 9.22
CA ASP A 113 -8.94 1.21 10.54
C ASP A 113 -7.77 2.14 10.86
N VAL A 114 -6.82 2.31 9.93
CA VAL A 114 -5.68 3.22 10.04
C VAL A 114 -5.74 4.32 8.98
N VAL A 115 -6.11 3.96 7.75
CA VAL A 115 -6.15 4.86 6.60
C VAL A 115 -7.60 5.13 6.20
N GLN A 116 -8.02 6.38 6.30
CA GLN A 116 -9.31 6.83 5.77
C GLN A 116 -9.16 8.20 5.09
N LEU A 117 -9.92 8.52 4.04
CA LEU A 117 -10.93 7.68 3.38
C LEU A 117 -10.29 6.57 2.54
N GLN A 118 -10.91 5.39 2.47
CA GLN A 118 -10.45 4.27 1.62
C GLN A 118 -11.52 3.73 0.66
N HIS A 119 -12.41 4.60 0.19
CA HIS A 119 -13.51 4.23 -0.71
C HIS A 119 -13.54 5.07 -2.00
N GLY A 120 -13.75 4.38 -3.12
CA GLY A 120 -13.92 4.95 -4.46
C GLY A 120 -12.69 5.74 -4.93
N ALA A 121 -12.91 6.66 -5.87
CA ALA A 121 -11.86 7.52 -6.41
C ALA A 121 -11.27 8.53 -5.40
N ASN A 122 -11.90 8.67 -4.22
CA ASN A 122 -11.42 9.51 -3.13
C ASN A 122 -10.57 8.73 -2.11
N ALA A 123 -10.41 7.42 -2.28
CA ALA A 123 -9.57 6.60 -1.43
C ALA A 123 -8.14 7.13 -1.39
N SER A 124 -7.51 7.12 -0.22
CA SER A 124 -6.12 7.53 -0.04
C SER A 124 -5.16 6.65 -0.83
N ALA A 125 -5.51 5.38 -0.98
CA ALA A 125 -4.81 4.40 -1.80
C ALA A 125 -4.96 4.64 -3.30
N PHE A 126 -5.99 5.36 -3.75
CA PHE A 126 -6.28 5.52 -5.17
C PHE A 126 -5.18 6.30 -5.87
N LEU A 127 -4.58 5.69 -6.89
CA LEU A 127 -3.53 6.29 -7.69
C LEU A 127 -4.03 6.53 -9.12
N GLN A 128 -3.78 7.74 -9.65
CA GLN A 128 -4.17 8.11 -11.01
C GLN A 128 -3.18 7.57 -12.05
N ASP A 129 -3.58 7.50 -13.31
CA ASP A 129 -2.71 7.11 -14.43
C ASP A 129 -2.53 8.20 -15.50
N THR A 130 -2.20 9.42 -15.06
CA THR A 130 -1.95 10.57 -15.96
C THR A 130 -0.80 10.37 -16.93
N ARG A 131 0.06 9.37 -16.68
CA ARG A 131 1.25 9.04 -17.47
C ARG A 131 1.06 7.81 -18.34
N SER A 132 -0.11 7.18 -18.28
CA SER A 132 -0.43 5.96 -19.02
C SER A 132 0.61 4.84 -18.82
N VAL A 133 1.09 4.70 -17.58
CA VAL A 133 2.03 3.63 -17.19
C VAL A 133 1.30 2.33 -16.83
N GLY A 134 -0.03 2.37 -16.70
CA GLY A 134 -0.87 1.26 -16.28
C GLY A 134 -1.07 1.27 -14.75
N VAL A 135 -2.33 1.40 -14.34
CA VAL A 135 -2.71 1.34 -12.92
C VAL A 135 -3.93 0.44 -12.73
N LEU A 136 -3.86 -0.42 -11.71
CA LEU A 136 -5.01 -1.14 -11.17
C LEU A 136 -5.26 -0.71 -9.72
N ASN A 137 -6.42 -0.10 -9.44
CA ASN A 137 -6.86 0.22 -8.08
C ASN A 137 -7.90 -0.81 -7.62
N VAL A 138 -7.52 -1.72 -6.73
CA VAL A 138 -8.40 -2.76 -6.19
C VAL A 138 -8.89 -2.38 -4.80
N GLU A 139 -10.10 -1.83 -4.75
CA GLU A 139 -10.88 -1.79 -3.52
C GLU A 139 -11.65 -3.11 -3.37
N LEU A 140 -11.43 -3.84 -2.27
CA LEU A 140 -12.10 -5.13 -2.06
C LEU A 140 -13.63 -5.03 -2.11
N GLN A 141 -14.23 -3.98 -1.54
CA GLN A 141 -15.68 -3.79 -1.50
C GLN A 141 -16.31 -3.53 -2.87
N LEU A 142 -15.51 -3.07 -3.85
CA LEU A 142 -15.98 -2.87 -5.23
C LEU A 142 -15.66 -4.05 -6.13
N HIS A 143 -14.65 -4.87 -5.79
CA HIS A 143 -14.14 -5.93 -6.67
C HIS A 143 -14.42 -7.34 -6.17
N CYS A 144 -14.79 -7.54 -4.91
CA CYS A 144 -15.23 -8.84 -4.38
C CYS A 144 -16.76 -8.91 -4.22
N PRO A 145 -17.36 -10.12 -4.26
CA PRO A 145 -18.79 -10.31 -4.02
C PRO A 145 -19.25 -9.78 -2.65
N LEU A 146 -20.48 -9.25 -2.53
CA LEU A 146 -21.03 -8.53 -1.36
C LEU A 146 -20.97 -9.29 -0.01
N LEU A 147 -20.81 -10.61 -0.02
CA LEU A 147 -20.73 -11.46 1.18
C LEU A 147 -19.36 -12.15 1.33
N SER A 148 -18.36 -11.67 0.61
CA SER A 148 -17.00 -12.19 0.68
C SER A 148 -16.40 -11.94 2.08
N PRO A 149 -15.78 -12.95 2.71
CA PRO A 149 -15.03 -12.76 3.95
C PRO A 149 -13.91 -11.72 3.82
N ALA A 150 -13.35 -11.57 2.62
CA ALA A 150 -12.32 -10.57 2.32
C ALA A 150 -12.83 -9.11 2.46
N LEU A 151 -14.15 -8.87 2.53
CA LEU A 151 -14.70 -7.53 2.73
C LEU A 151 -14.55 -7.01 4.16
N VAL A 152 -14.28 -7.89 5.13
CA VAL A 152 -14.06 -7.52 6.53
C VAL A 152 -12.56 -7.55 6.78
N GLY A 153 -11.93 -6.37 6.70
CA GLY A 153 -10.48 -6.27 6.84
C GLY A 153 -10.03 -5.00 7.56
N THR A 154 -9.04 -5.14 8.43
CA THR A 154 -8.24 -4.05 9.01
C THR A 154 -7.12 -3.63 8.05
N HIS A 155 -6.35 -2.61 8.41
CA HIS A 155 -5.23 -2.11 7.62
C HIS A 155 -4.24 -3.20 7.18
N GLU A 156 -3.80 -4.03 8.12
CA GLU A 156 -2.85 -5.13 7.93
C GLU A 156 -3.48 -6.41 7.37
N SER A 157 -4.80 -6.59 7.51
CA SER A 157 -5.46 -7.84 7.09
C SER A 157 -5.22 -8.24 5.63
N LEU A 158 -5.06 -7.26 4.76
CA LEU A 158 -4.79 -7.46 3.33
C LEU A 158 -3.49 -8.24 3.08
N LEU A 159 -2.57 -8.27 4.05
CA LEU A 159 -1.33 -9.00 3.98
C LEU A 159 -1.49 -10.51 3.89
N TRP A 160 -2.50 -11.03 4.56
CA TRP A 160 -2.77 -12.44 4.61
C TRP A 160 -3.97 -12.85 3.75
N GLY A 161 -4.65 -11.88 3.13
CA GLY A 161 -5.79 -12.11 2.26
C GLY A 161 -5.40 -12.80 0.93
N ALA A 162 -6.18 -13.80 0.52
CA ALA A 162 -6.00 -14.49 -0.76
C ALA A 162 -6.05 -13.58 -2.00
N PRO A 163 -6.86 -12.50 -2.07
CA PRO A 163 -6.84 -11.57 -3.20
C PRO A 163 -5.45 -10.96 -3.47
N LEU A 164 -4.66 -10.71 -2.41
CA LEU A 164 -3.31 -10.19 -2.58
C LEU A 164 -2.41 -11.18 -3.33
N MET A 165 -2.45 -12.47 -2.96
CA MET A 165 -1.60 -13.47 -3.61
C MET A 165 -1.94 -13.63 -5.10
N ALA A 166 -3.24 -13.64 -5.46
CA ALA A 166 -3.64 -13.69 -6.86
C ALA A 166 -3.14 -12.48 -7.67
N LEU A 167 -3.20 -11.27 -7.09
CA LEU A 167 -2.66 -10.06 -7.74
C LEU A 167 -1.13 -10.12 -7.88
N ILE A 168 -0.42 -10.64 -6.87
CA ILE A 168 1.02 -10.82 -6.92
C ILE A 168 1.40 -11.80 -8.02
N GLU A 169 0.78 -12.98 -8.05
CA GLU A 169 1.06 -14.00 -9.05
C GLU A 169 0.86 -13.49 -10.48
N ASP A 170 -0.25 -12.78 -10.72
CA ASP A 170 -0.53 -12.20 -12.03
C ASP A 170 0.48 -11.10 -12.40
N ALA A 171 0.78 -10.16 -11.50
CA ALA A 171 1.77 -9.11 -11.75
C ALA A 171 3.19 -9.66 -11.92
N LEU A 172 3.56 -10.76 -11.24
CA LEU A 172 4.88 -11.35 -11.39
C LEU A 172 5.07 -12.03 -12.74
N THR A 173 4.00 -12.56 -13.32
CA THR A 173 4.04 -13.36 -14.55
C THR A 173 3.69 -12.59 -15.82
N HIS A 174 3.19 -11.35 -15.70
CA HIS A 174 2.83 -10.49 -16.83
C HIS A 174 3.57 -9.15 -16.81
N ASP A 175 3.57 -8.45 -17.93
CA ASP A 175 4.02 -7.06 -18.00
C ASP A 175 2.87 -6.12 -17.60
N GLY A 176 3.19 -5.08 -16.85
CA GLY A 176 2.21 -4.10 -16.38
C GLY A 176 1.59 -4.50 -15.03
N PRO A 177 0.68 -3.68 -14.49
CA PRO A 177 0.04 -3.99 -13.22
C PRO A 177 -0.71 -5.32 -13.29
N ALA A 178 -1.06 -5.87 -12.13
CA ALA A 178 -1.97 -6.99 -12.05
C ALA A 178 -3.30 -6.69 -12.80
N SER A 179 -4.01 -7.73 -13.21
CA SER A 179 -5.28 -7.64 -13.93
C SER A 179 -6.24 -8.71 -13.41
N ILE A 180 -7.38 -8.26 -12.86
CA ILE A 180 -8.47 -9.15 -12.44
C ILE A 180 -9.03 -9.92 -13.64
N ASP A 181 -9.05 -9.31 -14.82
CA ASP A 181 -9.49 -9.98 -16.05
C ASP A 181 -8.59 -11.15 -16.44
N ARG A 182 -7.26 -11.01 -16.28
CA ARG A 182 -6.30 -12.09 -16.52
C ARG A 182 -6.40 -13.20 -15.49
N ILE A 183 -6.60 -12.85 -14.22
CA ILE A 183 -6.87 -13.81 -13.13
C ILE A 183 -8.16 -14.57 -13.44
N GLY A 184 -9.16 -13.89 -14.01
CA GLY A 184 -10.44 -14.44 -14.43
C GLY A 184 -11.48 -14.44 -13.32
N ASN A 185 -12.72 -14.09 -13.69
CA ASN A 185 -13.82 -13.87 -12.74
C ASN A 185 -14.05 -15.05 -11.77
N SER A 186 -13.95 -16.29 -12.24
CA SER A 186 -14.14 -17.48 -11.40
C SER A 186 -13.05 -17.59 -10.33
N LYS A 187 -11.79 -17.39 -10.71
CA LYS A 187 -10.66 -17.49 -9.78
C LYS A 187 -10.66 -16.30 -8.82
N TRP A 188 -10.99 -15.10 -9.32
CA TRP A 188 -11.13 -13.92 -8.48
C TRP A 188 -12.24 -14.10 -7.41
N ALA A 189 -13.41 -14.60 -7.80
CA ALA A 189 -14.48 -14.92 -6.86
C ALA A 189 -14.06 -15.99 -5.84
N GLU A 190 -13.31 -17.01 -6.26
CA GLU A 190 -12.75 -18.04 -5.37
C GLU A 190 -11.82 -17.41 -4.33
N VAL A 191 -10.85 -16.58 -4.71
CA VAL A 191 -9.92 -15.97 -3.74
C VAL A 191 -10.63 -14.96 -2.83
N CYS A 192 -11.62 -14.22 -3.33
CA CYS A 192 -12.48 -13.39 -2.49
C CYS A 192 -13.29 -14.23 -1.48
N SER A 193 -13.64 -15.47 -1.79
CA SER A 193 -14.39 -16.33 -0.86
C SER A 193 -13.53 -16.87 0.29
N LYS A 194 -12.21 -16.72 0.21
CA LYS A 194 -11.26 -17.17 1.24
C LYS A 194 -10.99 -16.07 2.25
N PHE A 195 -10.82 -16.48 3.51
CA PHE A 195 -10.35 -15.57 4.56
C PHE A 195 -8.84 -15.33 4.42
N THR A 196 -8.06 -16.39 4.27
CA THR A 196 -6.59 -16.34 4.13
C THR A 196 -6.15 -16.92 2.80
N ALA A 197 -4.97 -16.49 2.33
CA ALA A 197 -4.28 -17.16 1.23
C ALA A 197 -3.96 -18.63 1.60
N ASP A 198 -3.95 -19.51 0.60
CA ASP A 198 -3.73 -20.96 0.82
C ASP A 198 -2.30 -21.26 1.32
N GLU A 199 -1.36 -20.38 0.98
CA GLU A 199 0.05 -20.47 1.32
C GLU A 199 0.35 -20.04 2.76
N LEU A 200 -0.63 -19.41 3.44
CA LEU A 200 -0.47 -18.83 4.77
C LEU A 200 -1.17 -19.67 5.83
N SER A 201 -0.50 -19.82 6.96
CA SER A 201 -0.97 -20.58 8.10
C SER A 201 -1.61 -19.66 9.15
N PHE A 202 -2.37 -20.25 10.09
CA PHE A 202 -2.94 -19.49 11.21
C PHE A 202 -1.89 -18.68 12.01
N PRO A 203 -0.69 -19.22 12.30
CA PRO A 203 0.41 -18.43 12.87
C PRO A 203 0.82 -17.19 12.05
N ASP A 204 0.73 -17.21 10.73
CA ASP A 204 1.08 -16.06 9.89
C ASP A 204 0.05 -14.93 10.03
N VAL A 205 -1.24 -15.29 10.13
CA VAL A 205 -2.33 -14.36 10.43
C VAL A 205 -2.11 -13.74 11.80
N VAL A 206 -2.00 -14.57 12.84
CA VAL A 206 -1.79 -14.09 14.22
C VAL A 206 -0.53 -13.24 14.34
N GLY A 207 0.57 -13.64 13.68
CA GLY A 207 1.81 -12.89 13.66
C GLY A 207 1.65 -11.51 13.03
N THR A 208 0.83 -11.39 11.98
CA THR A 208 0.50 -10.10 11.35
C THR A 208 -0.32 -9.22 12.30
N GLU A 209 -1.38 -9.76 12.91
CA GLU A 209 -2.25 -9.02 13.82
C GLU A 209 -1.52 -8.58 15.10
N VAL A 210 -0.66 -9.43 15.66
CA VAL A 210 0.13 -9.10 16.87
C VAL A 210 1.23 -8.07 16.58
N ALA A 211 1.61 -7.84 15.32
CA ALA A 211 2.53 -6.75 14.98
C ALA A 211 1.89 -5.36 15.22
N VAL A 212 0.57 -5.25 15.15
CA VAL A 212 -0.18 -3.99 15.33
C VAL A 212 0.11 -3.34 16.70
N PRO A 213 -0.11 -4.00 17.85
CA PRO A 213 0.19 -3.40 19.15
C PRO A 213 1.68 -3.05 19.32
N VAL A 214 2.60 -3.80 18.69
CA VAL A 214 4.03 -3.49 18.70
C VAL A 214 4.32 -2.18 17.95
N VAL A 215 3.70 -1.99 16.78
CA VAL A 215 3.81 -0.75 15.99
C VAL A 215 3.24 0.44 16.76
N PHE A 216 2.05 0.30 17.37
CA PHE A 216 1.47 1.34 18.21
C PHE A 216 2.34 1.68 19.41
N ALA A 217 2.91 0.68 20.09
CA ALA A 217 3.84 0.89 21.19
C ALA A 217 5.11 1.61 20.72
N ALA A 218 5.70 1.22 19.58
CA ALA A 218 6.88 1.88 19.02
C ALA A 218 6.60 3.34 18.63
N MET A 219 5.43 3.62 18.07
CA MET A 219 4.98 4.99 17.77
C MET A 219 4.81 5.82 19.04
N PHE A 220 4.21 5.24 20.08
CA PHE A 220 4.01 5.92 21.36
C PHE A 220 5.33 6.17 22.09
N LEU A 221 6.25 5.20 22.08
CA LEU A 221 7.57 5.28 22.74
C LEU A 221 8.62 6.02 21.91
N TYR A 222 8.29 6.47 20.69
CA TYR A 222 9.23 7.20 19.84
C TYR A 222 9.73 8.46 20.57
N PRO A 223 11.05 8.62 20.79
CA PRO A 223 11.58 9.66 21.67
C PRO A 223 11.56 11.05 21.04
N ASN A 224 11.66 11.15 19.72
CA ASN A 224 11.80 12.43 19.01
C ASN A 224 10.46 12.94 18.50
N LYS A 225 9.48 13.11 19.40
CA LYS A 225 8.16 13.59 19.02
C LYS A 225 8.18 15.06 18.62
N VAL A 226 7.31 15.43 17.69
CA VAL A 226 7.15 16.78 17.16
C VAL A 226 5.69 17.20 17.23
N SER A 227 5.44 18.49 17.40
CA SER A 227 4.09 19.08 17.39
C SER A 227 3.58 19.41 15.98
N SER A 228 4.48 19.46 14.99
CA SER A 228 4.17 19.71 13.58
C SER A 228 5.03 18.84 12.67
N GLU A 229 4.61 18.67 11.42
CA GLU A 229 5.43 17.99 10.42
C GLU A 229 6.77 18.72 10.19
N PRO A 230 7.86 17.99 9.90
CA PRO A 230 9.12 18.60 9.49
C PRO A 230 9.00 19.36 8.16
N GLY A 231 9.89 20.32 7.94
CA GLY A 231 10.03 20.97 6.64
C GLY A 231 10.35 19.97 5.52
N ALA A 232 9.82 20.24 4.32
CA ALA A 232 10.17 19.45 3.14
C ALA A 232 11.67 19.59 2.83
N PRO A 233 12.32 18.53 2.33
CA PRO A 233 13.71 18.61 1.90
C PRO A 233 13.84 19.54 0.68
N ALA A 234 15.03 20.12 0.50
CA ALA A 234 15.29 21.11 -0.57
C ALA A 234 14.97 20.59 -1.98
N TYR A 235 15.22 19.31 -2.26
CA TYR A 235 14.90 18.69 -3.55
C TYR A 235 13.39 18.55 -3.81
N ALA A 236 12.58 18.69 -2.76
CA ALA A 236 11.12 18.62 -2.79
C ALA A 236 10.47 19.99 -2.52
N SER A 237 11.26 21.06 -2.50
CA SER A 237 10.81 22.45 -2.26
C SER A 237 10.32 23.11 -3.55
#